data_AF-A0A850HX97-F1
#
_entry.id   AF-A0A850HX97-F1
#
_cell.length_a   1.000
_cell.length_b   1.000
_cell.length_c   1.000
_cell.angle_alpha   90.00
_cell.angle_beta   90.00
_cell.angle_gamma   90.00
#
_symmetry.space_group_name_H-M   'P 1'
#
loop_
_entity.id
_entity.type
_entity.pdbx_description
1 polymer ?
#
loop_
_entity_poly.entity_id
_entity_poly.type
_entity_poly.pdbx_seq_one_letter_code
_entity_poly.pdbx_strand_id
1 'polypeptide(L)'
;MPENASGGSSSSSSLLIRGKNPRRCQAENPLKLLSEFAEPALNHAEQWEWKCGFYPGCDRSTGGPAGTFNQARAAFEAEWELLLPSLTEADFQAWRDQRDWIERKQAMWARGEKLPSQQPSSLMRCPCGATFDSHRPAESQIHTPHIYAAQKRDGIRR
;
A
#
# COMPACT_ATOMS: atom_id res chain seq x y z
N MET A 1 27.66 -2.31 -40.02
CA MET A 1 26.97 -3.41 -39.31
C MET A 1 27.21 -3.21 -37.82
N PRO A 2 26.16 -3.30 -37.01
CA PRO A 2 25.67 -2.23 -36.15
C PRO A 2 26.01 -2.49 -34.67
N GLU A 3 25.72 -1.59 -33.73
CA GLU A 3 24.45 -1.59 -32.99
C GLU A 3 24.10 -0.19 -32.49
N ASN A 4 23.02 0.36 -33.04
CA ASN A 4 22.29 1.48 -32.48
C ASN A 4 21.56 0.98 -31.23
N ALA A 5 22.00 1.42 -30.05
CA ALA A 5 21.21 1.27 -28.82
C ALA A 5 20.11 2.35 -28.82
N SER A 6 19.04 2.10 -29.56
CA SER A 6 17.75 2.75 -29.33
C SER A 6 17.22 2.28 -27.97
N GLY A 7 17.63 2.98 -26.91
CA GLY A 7 17.04 2.87 -25.59
C GLY A 7 15.62 3.41 -25.62
N GLY A 8 14.69 2.58 -26.12
CA GLY A 8 13.27 2.81 -25.95
C GLY A 8 12.96 2.72 -24.46
N SER A 9 12.93 3.86 -23.77
CA SER A 9 12.35 4.00 -22.45
C SER A 9 10.86 3.70 -22.57
N SER A 10 10.53 2.42 -22.51
CA SER A 10 9.18 1.91 -22.34
C SER A 10 8.76 2.26 -20.91
N SER A 11 8.49 3.55 -20.67
CA SER A 11 7.90 4.04 -19.44
C SER A 11 6.48 3.51 -19.44
N SER A 12 6.30 2.37 -18.78
CA SER A 12 5.05 1.65 -18.70
C SER A 12 4.07 2.47 -17.85
N SER A 13 3.47 3.49 -18.45
CA SER A 13 2.28 4.19 -17.95
C SER A 13 1.08 3.27 -18.13
N SER A 14 1.01 2.24 -17.30
CA SER A 14 -0.16 1.36 -17.23
C SER A 14 -0.88 1.63 -15.92
N LEU A 15 -1.88 2.52 -15.96
CA LEU A 15 -2.97 2.54 -14.96
C LEU A 15 -4.25 3.09 -15.59
N LEU A 16 -4.70 2.38 -16.63
CA LEU A 16 -6.07 2.45 -17.12
C LEU A 16 -6.93 1.55 -16.24
N ILE A 17 -7.56 2.11 -15.20
CA ILE A 17 -8.51 1.36 -14.39
C ILE A 17 -9.81 1.20 -15.18
N ARG A 18 -9.96 0.06 -15.85
CA ARG A 18 -11.27 -0.53 -16.12
C ARG A 18 -11.51 -1.62 -15.07
N GLY A 19 -11.96 -1.19 -13.89
CA GLY A 19 -12.29 -2.08 -12.77
C GLY A 19 -13.79 -2.28 -12.68
N LYS A 20 -14.31 -3.31 -13.36
CA LYS A 20 -15.60 -3.93 -13.04
C LYS A 20 -15.63 -4.15 -11.53
N ASN A 21 -16.64 -3.64 -10.82
CA ASN A 21 -16.80 -3.84 -9.38
C ASN A 21 -17.91 -4.90 -9.17
N PRO A 22 -17.60 -6.21 -9.13
CA PRO A 22 -18.59 -7.23 -8.88
C PRO A 22 -18.61 -7.46 -7.37
N ARG A 23 -19.24 -6.54 -6.61
CA ARG A 23 -19.48 -6.84 -5.21
C ARG A 23 -20.60 -7.87 -5.10
N ARG A 24 -20.18 -9.08 -4.71
CA ARG A 24 -20.95 -10.16 -4.06
C ARG A 24 -21.89 -10.98 -4.95
N CYS A 25 -21.34 -12.01 -5.57
CA CYS A 25 -22.02 -13.30 -5.58
C CYS A 25 -21.82 -13.94 -4.21
N GLN A 26 -22.78 -13.80 -3.29
CA GLN A 26 -23.24 -14.82 -2.32
C GLN A 26 -24.53 -14.30 -1.68
N ALA A 27 -25.50 -15.22 -1.51
CA ALA A 27 -26.82 -15.10 -0.90
C ALA A 27 -27.99 -14.91 -1.90
N GLU A 28 -28.48 -16.06 -2.33
CA GLU A 28 -29.87 -16.46 -2.62
C GLU A 28 -30.96 -15.38 -2.71
N ASN A 29 -31.72 -15.48 -3.81
CA ASN A 29 -33.01 -14.87 -4.07
C ASN A 29 -34.06 -15.35 -3.07
N PRO A 30 -34.76 -14.42 -2.40
CA PRO A 30 -36.22 -14.52 -2.41
C PRO A 30 -36.82 -13.14 -2.69
N LEU A 31 -37.90 -13.11 -3.50
CA LEU A 31 -38.73 -11.95 -3.87
C LEU A 31 -38.14 -11.16 -5.07
N LYS A 32 -38.51 -11.34 -6.35
CA LYS A 32 -39.80 -11.72 -6.96
C LYS A 32 -41.01 -10.97 -6.39
N LEU A 33 -40.81 -9.94 -5.59
CA LEU A 33 -41.88 -9.11 -5.06
C LEU A 33 -41.36 -7.67 -4.96
N LEU A 34 -41.64 -6.88 -5.99
CA LEU A 34 -41.79 -5.41 -6.04
C LEU A 34 -41.53 -4.98 -7.48
N SER A 35 -42.48 -5.38 -8.34
CA SER A 35 -42.61 -4.98 -9.74
C SER A 35 -43.22 -3.58 -9.89
N GLU A 36 -42.99 -2.64 -8.98
CA GLU A 36 -43.67 -1.36 -9.01
C GLU A 36 -42.90 -0.32 -8.21
N PHE A 37 -42.93 0.93 -8.67
CA PHE A 37 -42.29 2.14 -8.11
C PHE A 37 -40.90 2.50 -8.64
N ALA A 38 -40.96 3.26 -9.74
CA ALA A 38 -39.98 4.20 -10.25
C ALA A 38 -38.65 3.59 -10.72
N GLU A 39 -38.39 3.72 -12.02
CA GLU A 39 -37.03 3.77 -12.53
C GLU A 39 -36.33 5.00 -11.93
N PRO A 40 -35.27 4.87 -11.10
CA PRO A 40 -34.14 5.75 -11.27
C PRO A 40 -33.32 5.11 -12.38
N ALA A 41 -33.25 5.80 -13.54
CA ALA A 41 -32.28 5.48 -14.56
C ALA A 41 -30.94 5.17 -13.88
N LEU A 42 -30.46 3.93 -14.00
CA LEU A 42 -29.11 3.52 -13.61
C LEU A 42 -28.15 4.32 -14.50
N ASN A 43 -27.90 5.56 -14.14
CA ASN A 43 -26.80 6.38 -14.62
C ASN A 43 -25.51 5.86 -13.99
N HIS A 44 -25.22 4.57 -14.18
CA HIS A 44 -23.84 4.12 -14.33
C HIS A 44 -23.39 4.69 -15.67
N ALA A 45 -23.04 5.98 -15.66
CA ALA A 45 -22.45 6.61 -16.81
C ALA A 45 -21.31 5.68 -17.25
N GLU A 46 -21.33 5.28 -18.51
CA GLU A 46 -20.23 4.56 -19.18
C GLU A 46 -19.04 5.52 -19.32
N GLN A 47 -18.57 5.99 -18.17
CA GLN A 47 -17.67 7.10 -18.03
C GLN A 47 -16.29 6.52 -17.73
N TRP A 48 -15.33 7.01 -18.50
CA TRP A 48 -13.94 6.72 -18.27
C TRP A 48 -13.44 7.61 -17.14
N GLU A 49 -12.64 7.07 -16.26
CA GLU A 49 -11.93 7.84 -15.24
C GLU A 49 -10.46 7.86 -15.59
N TRP A 50 -9.81 8.99 -15.32
CA TRP A 50 -8.37 9.13 -15.41
C TRP A 50 -7.82 9.67 -14.10
N LYS A 51 -6.58 9.29 -13.80
CA LYS A 51 -5.85 9.74 -12.62
C LYS A 51 -4.38 9.94 -12.97
N CYS A 52 -3.83 11.07 -12.56
CA CYS A 52 -2.45 11.47 -12.73
C CYS A 52 -1.81 11.69 -11.34
N GLY A 53 -0.61 11.13 -11.15
CA GLY A 53 0.10 11.12 -9.86
C GLY A 53 0.16 9.73 -9.21
N PHE A 54 1.17 9.52 -8.37
CA PHE A 54 1.47 8.25 -7.72
C PHE A 54 1.98 8.46 -6.29
N TYR A 55 1.75 7.48 -5.42
CA TYR A 55 2.24 7.52 -4.04
C TYR A 55 3.12 6.30 -3.79
N PRO A 56 4.23 6.43 -3.02
CA PRO A 56 4.88 7.66 -2.58
C PRO A 56 5.69 8.29 -3.72
N GLY A 57 6.13 9.53 -3.53
CA GLY A 57 6.95 10.28 -4.49
C GLY A 57 6.19 11.38 -5.22
N CYS A 58 4.87 11.34 -5.29
CA CYS A 58 4.08 12.48 -5.72
C CYS A 58 3.05 12.83 -4.65
N ASP A 59 3.09 14.09 -4.20
CA ASP A 59 2.13 14.67 -3.26
C ASP A 59 0.81 15.07 -3.97
N ARG A 60 0.88 15.33 -5.28
CA ARG A 60 -0.26 15.67 -6.12
C ARG A 60 -0.90 14.42 -6.72
N SER A 61 -2.20 14.27 -6.53
CA SER A 61 -3.00 13.30 -7.28
C SER A 61 -4.22 13.98 -7.88
N THR A 62 -4.19 14.20 -9.20
CA THR A 62 -5.29 14.81 -9.96
C THR A 62 -6.06 13.70 -10.69
N GLY A 63 -7.36 13.85 -10.87
CA GLY A 63 -8.13 12.93 -11.69
C GLY A 63 -9.51 13.47 -11.97
N GLY A 64 -10.20 12.84 -12.92
CA GLY A 64 -11.53 13.26 -13.28
C GLY A 64 -12.27 12.27 -14.18
N PRO A 65 -13.58 12.50 -14.34
CA PRO A 65 -14.39 11.77 -15.30
C PRO A 65 -14.15 12.24 -16.75
N ALA A 66 -14.36 11.35 -17.72
CA ALA A 66 -14.26 11.60 -19.16
C ALA A 66 -15.28 10.74 -19.93
N GLY A 67 -15.89 11.32 -20.97
CA GLY A 67 -16.92 10.62 -21.76
C GLY A 67 -16.36 9.53 -22.68
N THR A 68 -15.06 9.56 -22.99
CA THR A 68 -14.40 8.56 -23.85
C THR A 68 -13.00 8.24 -23.36
N PHE A 69 -12.47 7.09 -23.81
CA PHE A 69 -11.08 6.71 -23.55
C PHE A 69 -10.07 7.75 -24.06
N ASN A 70 -10.25 8.26 -25.28
CA ASN A 70 -9.34 9.25 -25.85
C ASN A 70 -9.37 10.56 -25.07
N GLN A 71 -10.54 10.97 -24.58
CA GLN A 71 -10.68 12.14 -23.71
C GLN A 71 -9.99 11.91 -22.36
N ALA A 72 -10.13 10.73 -21.77
CA ALA A 72 -9.45 10.35 -20.53
C ALA A 72 -7.92 10.37 -20.71
N ARG A 73 -7.42 9.81 -21.82
CA ARG A 73 -6.00 9.79 -22.16
C ARG A 73 -5.45 11.20 -22.39
N ALA A 74 -6.14 12.03 -23.15
CA ALA A 74 -5.71 13.40 -23.41
C ALA A 74 -5.66 14.25 -22.13
N ALA A 75 -6.66 14.08 -21.23
CA ALA A 75 -6.67 14.77 -19.94
C ALA A 75 -5.52 14.30 -19.02
N PHE A 76 -5.23 13.00 -19.02
CA PHE A 76 -4.05 12.45 -18.32
C PHE A 76 -2.74 13.02 -18.87
N GLU A 77 -2.56 12.99 -20.19
CA GLU A 77 -1.33 13.48 -20.86
C GLU A 77 -1.11 14.96 -20.56
N ALA A 78 -2.17 15.79 -20.61
CA ALA A 78 -2.09 17.20 -20.27
C ALA A 78 -1.65 17.44 -18.82
N GLU A 79 -2.23 16.72 -17.86
CA GLU A 79 -1.80 16.82 -16.47
C GLU A 79 -0.40 16.25 -16.22
N TRP A 80 -0.02 15.20 -16.97
CA TRP A 80 1.30 14.59 -16.86
C TRP A 80 2.40 15.54 -17.34
N GLU A 81 2.20 16.27 -18.44
CA GLU A 81 3.12 17.31 -18.91
C GLU A 81 3.31 18.43 -17.88
N LEU A 82 2.26 18.77 -17.11
CA LEU A 82 2.35 19.74 -16.03
C LEU A 82 3.00 19.18 -14.75
N LEU A 83 2.94 17.87 -14.55
CA LEU A 83 3.45 17.21 -13.34
C LEU A 83 4.92 16.78 -13.50
N LEU A 84 5.30 16.27 -14.67
CA LEU A 84 6.62 15.71 -14.96
C LEU A 84 7.79 16.64 -14.59
N PRO A 85 7.74 17.96 -14.85
CA PRO A 85 8.84 18.86 -14.48
C PRO A 85 9.02 19.03 -12.96
N SER A 86 7.98 18.76 -12.17
CA SER A 86 8.06 18.83 -10.71
C SER A 86 8.58 17.55 -10.05
N LEU A 87 8.64 16.45 -10.81
CA LEU A 87 9.09 15.15 -10.33
C LEU A 87 10.60 14.98 -10.54
N THR A 88 11.25 14.44 -9.52
CA THR A 88 12.66 14.08 -9.54
C THR A 88 12.85 12.57 -9.68
N GLU A 89 14.06 12.13 -10.00
CA GLU A 89 14.37 10.69 -10.01
C GLU A 89 14.16 10.04 -8.63
N ALA A 90 14.34 10.77 -7.53
CA ALA A 90 14.08 10.27 -6.19
C ALA A 90 12.60 9.94 -5.97
N ASP A 91 11.70 10.73 -6.57
CA ASP A 91 10.26 10.50 -6.51
C ASP A 91 9.87 9.21 -7.24
N PHE A 92 10.44 9.00 -8.43
CA PHE A 92 10.26 7.75 -9.17
C PHE A 92 10.87 6.56 -8.42
N GLN A 93 12.03 6.72 -7.79
CA GLN A 93 12.67 5.67 -7.01
C GLN A 93 11.82 5.29 -5.79
N ALA A 94 11.26 6.26 -5.06
CA ALA A 94 10.38 6.01 -3.93
C ALA A 94 9.16 5.16 -4.34
N TRP A 95 8.60 5.43 -5.51
CA TRP A 95 7.51 4.62 -6.06
C TRP A 95 7.95 3.18 -6.38
N ARG A 96 9.11 3.00 -7.03
CA ARG A 96 9.66 1.65 -7.33
C ARG A 96 9.91 0.87 -6.04
N ASP A 97 10.55 1.50 -5.06
CA ASP A 97 10.85 0.88 -3.77
C ASP A 97 9.57 0.44 -3.06
N GLN A 98 8.51 1.27 -3.11
CA GLN A 98 7.23 0.89 -2.53
C GLN A 98 6.60 -0.30 -3.26
N ARG A 99 6.62 -0.31 -4.59
CA ARG A 99 6.08 -1.41 -5.39
C ARG A 99 6.80 -2.72 -5.06
N ASP A 100 8.12 -2.70 -5.03
CA ASP A 100 8.95 -3.86 -4.73
C ASP A 100 8.77 -4.30 -3.26
N TRP A 101 8.59 -3.35 -2.33
CA TRP A 101 8.21 -3.65 -0.95
C TRP A 101 6.85 -4.34 -0.83
N ILE A 102 5.83 -3.87 -1.57
CA ILE A 102 4.50 -4.49 -1.59
C ILE A 102 4.60 -5.93 -2.09
N GLU A 103 5.34 -6.18 -3.17
CA GLU A 103 5.56 -7.52 -3.70
C GLU A 103 6.23 -8.42 -2.66
N ARG A 104 7.32 -7.94 -2.04
CA ARG A 104 8.01 -8.68 -0.97
C ARG A 104 7.09 -9.01 0.20
N LYS A 105 6.25 -8.06 0.61
CA LYS A 105 5.25 -8.23 1.68
C LYS A 105 4.20 -9.29 1.32
N GLN A 106 3.69 -9.27 0.08
CA GLN A 106 2.76 -10.29 -0.40
C GLN A 106 3.42 -11.67 -0.43
N ALA A 107 4.68 -11.76 -0.86
CA ALA A 107 5.44 -13.02 -0.85
C ALA A 107 5.64 -13.56 0.57
N MET A 108 5.92 -12.70 1.56
CA MET A 108 5.99 -13.10 2.98
C MET A 108 4.64 -13.68 3.46
N TRP A 109 3.53 -13.00 3.17
CA TRP A 109 2.20 -13.47 3.53
C TRP A 109 1.81 -14.78 2.83
N ALA A 110 2.17 -14.94 1.56
CA ALA A 110 1.96 -16.20 0.82
C ALA A 110 2.71 -17.37 1.47
N ARG A 111 3.89 -17.13 2.06
CA ARG A 111 4.65 -18.12 2.85
C ARG A 111 4.12 -18.31 4.28
N GLY A 112 3.14 -17.52 4.71
CA GLY A 112 2.65 -17.52 6.09
C GLY A 112 3.62 -16.87 7.10
N GLU A 113 4.61 -16.11 6.61
CA GLU A 113 5.56 -15.41 7.46
C GLU A 113 4.95 -14.13 8.04
N LYS A 114 5.37 -13.78 9.26
CA LYS A 114 5.05 -12.49 9.87
C LYS A 114 5.91 -11.41 9.23
N LEU A 115 5.34 -10.23 9.03
CA LEU A 115 6.11 -9.07 8.59
C LEU A 115 7.12 -8.67 9.67
N PRO A 116 8.25 -8.05 9.30
CA PRO A 116 9.20 -7.49 10.27
C PRO A 116 8.54 -6.56 11.29
N SER A 117 7.56 -5.75 10.85
CA SER A 117 6.80 -4.86 11.73
C SER A 117 5.85 -5.58 12.70
N GLN A 118 5.56 -6.86 12.47
CA GLN A 118 4.72 -7.70 13.32
C GLN A 118 5.55 -8.59 14.26
N GLN A 119 6.87 -8.60 14.11
CA GLN A 119 7.74 -9.31 15.03
C GLN A 119 7.83 -8.48 16.33
N PRO A 120 7.60 -9.10 17.51
CA PRO A 120 7.79 -8.40 18.77
C PRO A 120 9.21 -7.86 18.87
N SER A 121 9.35 -6.62 19.34
CA SER A 121 10.68 -6.10 19.64
C SER A 121 11.29 -6.92 20.77
N SER A 122 12.52 -7.37 20.60
CA SER A 122 13.27 -8.03 21.66
C SER A 122 13.83 -7.06 22.70
N LEU A 123 13.77 -5.76 22.42
CA LEU A 123 14.17 -4.69 23.34
C LEU A 123 13.25 -4.65 24.56
N MET A 124 13.82 -4.80 25.74
CA MET A 124 13.14 -4.68 27.02
C MET A 124 13.72 -3.54 27.85
N ARG A 125 12.89 -2.93 28.69
CA ARG A 125 13.30 -1.90 29.65
C ARG A 125 13.44 -2.50 31.04
N CYS A 126 14.63 -2.38 31.61
CA CYS A 126 14.92 -2.81 32.97
C CYS A 126 14.44 -1.74 33.99
N PRO A 127 14.01 -2.14 35.20
CA PRO A 127 13.70 -1.21 36.29
C PRO A 127 14.86 -0.26 36.67
N CYS A 128 16.11 -0.60 36.36
CA CYS A 128 17.26 0.28 36.55
C CYS A 128 17.38 1.40 35.48
N GLY A 129 16.44 1.46 34.54
CA GLY A 129 16.36 2.48 33.48
C GLY A 129 17.00 2.09 32.14
N ALA A 130 17.80 1.03 32.10
CA ALA A 130 18.45 0.56 30.88
C ALA A 130 17.47 -0.11 29.90
N THR A 131 17.69 0.10 28.60
CA THR A 131 17.04 -0.67 27.52
C THR A 131 18.06 -1.68 27.00
N PHE A 132 17.68 -2.95 26.92
CA PHE A 132 18.57 -4.04 26.51
C PHE A 132 17.86 -5.02 25.57
N ASP A 133 18.62 -5.74 24.75
CA ASP A 133 18.07 -6.76 23.86
C ASP A 133 17.96 -8.12 24.58
N SER A 134 16.73 -8.59 24.78
CA SER A 134 16.49 -9.88 25.44
C SER A 134 17.09 -11.09 24.70
N HIS A 135 17.34 -10.98 23.39
CA HIS A 135 17.99 -12.02 22.60
C HIS A 135 19.51 -12.05 22.77
N ARG A 136 20.12 -11.07 23.44
CA ARG A 136 21.57 -11.03 23.71
C ARG A 136 21.82 -11.53 25.14
N PRO A 137 22.32 -12.77 25.33
CA PRO A 137 22.40 -13.37 26.67
C PRO A 137 23.25 -12.57 27.66
N ALA A 138 24.33 -11.96 27.19
CA ALA A 138 25.21 -11.14 28.02
C ALA A 138 24.49 -9.92 28.62
N GLU A 139 23.62 -9.26 27.85
CA GLU A 139 22.84 -8.13 28.34
C GLU A 139 21.70 -8.61 29.28
N SER A 140 20.99 -9.66 28.89
CA SER A 140 19.90 -10.25 29.67
C SER A 140 20.35 -10.72 31.06
N GLN A 141 21.52 -11.34 31.18
CA GLN A 141 22.05 -11.82 32.47
C GLN A 141 22.28 -10.70 33.48
N ILE A 142 22.72 -9.52 33.02
CA ILE A 142 22.94 -8.34 33.87
C ILE A 142 21.60 -7.81 34.41
N HIS A 143 20.53 -7.85 33.61
CA HIS A 143 19.26 -7.21 33.94
C HIS A 143 18.21 -8.13 34.58
N THR A 144 18.38 -9.45 34.45
CA THR A 144 17.54 -10.46 35.09
C THR A 144 17.40 -10.28 36.62
N PRO A 145 18.47 -10.08 37.42
CA PRO A 145 18.32 -9.88 38.87
C PRO A 145 17.52 -8.61 39.22
N HIS A 146 17.65 -7.53 38.43
CA HIS A 146 16.88 -6.30 38.64
C HIS A 146 15.38 -6.52 38.40
N ILE A 147 15.03 -7.28 37.36
CA ILE A 147 13.64 -7.60 37.03
C ILE A 147 13.01 -8.45 38.14
N TYR A 148 13.70 -9.49 38.62
CA TYR A 148 13.19 -10.31 39.72
C TYR A 148 13.07 -9.54 41.03
N ALA A 149 14.05 -8.68 41.34
CA ALA A 149 13.98 -7.82 42.53
C ALA A 149 12.77 -6.88 42.48
N ALA A 150 12.46 -6.29 41.31
CA ALA A 150 11.28 -5.45 41.14
C ALA A 150 9.98 -6.26 41.27
N GLN A 151 9.86 -7.42 40.61
CA GLN A 151 8.68 -8.29 40.72
C GLN A 151 8.40 -8.72 42.17
N LYS A 152 9.45 -9.03 42.93
CA LYS A 152 9.33 -9.36 44.36
C LYS A 152 8.79 -8.18 45.17
N ARG A 153 9.19 -6.94 44.85
CA ARG A 153 8.68 -5.72 45.51
C ARG A 153 7.21 -5.48 45.18
N ASP A 154 6.82 -5.70 43.94
CA ASP A 154 5.47 -5.40 43.44
C ASP A 154 4.46 -6.51 43.76
N GLY A 155 4.90 -7.63 44.33
CA GLY A 155 4.05 -8.78 44.66
C GLY A 155 3.51 -9.52 43.43
N ILE A 156 4.04 -9.24 42.24
CA ILE A 156 3.62 -9.86 40.98
C ILE A 156 4.27 -11.24 40.89
N ARG A 157 3.52 -12.28 41.27
CA ARG A 157 3.87 -13.68 41.02
C ARG A 157 3.29 -14.08 39.66
N ARG A 158 4.16 -14.36 38.68
CA ARG A 158 3.76 -15.07 37.45
C ARG A 158 3.92 -16.56 37.64
#